data_AF-A0A352IP12-F1
#
_entry.id   AF-A0A352IP12-F1
#
_cell.length_a   1.000
_cell.length_b   1.000
_cell.length_c   1.000
_cell.angle_alpha   90.00
_cell.angle_beta   90.00
_cell.angle_gamma   90.00
#
_symmetry.space_group_name_H-M   'P 1'
#
loop_
_entity.id
_entity.type
_entity.pdbx_description
1 polymer ?
#
loop_
_entity_poly.entity_id
_entity_poly.type
_entity_poly.pdbx_seq_one_letter_code
_entity_poly.pdbx_strand_id
1 'polypeptide(L)'
;TLGKIVAKGHLVRGYKPVYWSVVGQSALAEAEVEYQDKTSTQIDVRFTAVDQEKALSLFGTDNGNGDVSVVIWTTTPWTIPANQAVSLNADLDYALVQTDVGHGPERMILAADMVDGIMARWQVESYEVLATCAGAALENLILQHPIYDKQVPVILGDHVSTDAGTGAVHTAPDHGMEDFEVG
;
A
#
# COMPACT_ATOMS: atom_id res chain seq x y z
N THR A 1 -3.33 -8.52 -42.61
CA THR A 1 -1.92 -8.90 -42.38
C THR A 1 -1.34 -7.99 -41.33
N LEU A 2 -0.39 -8.50 -40.53
CA LEU A 2 0.30 -7.72 -39.48
C LEU A 2 0.83 -6.38 -40.03
N GLY A 3 1.42 -6.39 -41.23
CA GLY A 3 1.92 -5.16 -41.88
C GLY A 3 0.87 -4.06 -42.11
N LYS A 4 -0.41 -4.39 -42.35
CA LYS A 4 -1.48 -3.38 -42.48
C LYS A 4 -1.90 -2.79 -41.13
N ILE A 5 -1.73 -3.52 -40.04
CA ILE A 5 -2.04 -3.06 -38.67
C ILE A 5 -0.93 -2.11 -38.19
N VAL A 6 0.33 -2.48 -38.45
CA VAL A 6 1.49 -1.62 -38.20
C VAL A 6 1.41 -0.32 -39.01
N ALA A 7 1.11 -0.40 -40.31
CA ALA A 7 1.00 0.78 -41.18
C ALA A 7 -0.14 1.74 -40.76
N LYS A 8 -1.15 1.24 -40.04
CA LYS A 8 -2.25 2.05 -39.49
C LYS A 8 -1.97 2.59 -38.08
N GLY A 9 -0.76 2.38 -37.54
CA GLY A 9 -0.37 2.88 -36.22
C GLY A 9 -1.02 2.15 -35.04
N HIS A 10 -1.63 0.98 -35.26
CA HIS A 10 -2.29 0.20 -34.20
C HIS A 10 -1.34 -0.75 -33.45
N LEU A 11 -0.04 -0.74 -33.78
CA LEU A 11 0.99 -1.49 -33.06
C LEU A 11 1.85 -0.51 -32.25
N VAL A 12 1.85 -0.68 -30.94
CA VAL A 12 2.68 0.08 -30.02
C VAL A 12 3.52 -0.87 -29.17
N ARG A 13 4.76 -0.47 -28.90
CA ARG A 13 5.64 -1.19 -27.98
C ARG A 13 5.48 -0.58 -26.60
N GLY A 14 5.22 -1.42 -25.60
CA GLY A 14 5.11 -1.02 -24.20
C GLY A 14 5.72 -2.08 -23.29
N TYR A 15 5.57 -1.87 -21.99
CA TYR A 15 5.95 -2.79 -20.94
C TYR A 15 4.67 -3.20 -20.20
N LYS A 16 4.57 -4.45 -19.76
CA LYS A 16 3.48 -4.98 -18.94
C LYS A 16 4.07 -6.07 -18.03
N PRO A 17 3.70 -6.13 -16.74
CA PRO A 17 4.05 -7.25 -15.88
C PRO A 17 3.51 -8.57 -16.46
N VAL A 18 4.33 -9.62 -16.42
CA VAL A 18 3.96 -10.97 -16.87
C VAL A 18 4.35 -11.99 -15.81
N TYR A 19 3.61 -13.09 -15.74
CA TYR A 19 4.06 -14.24 -14.96
C TYR A 19 5.38 -14.74 -15.53
N TRP A 20 6.40 -14.86 -14.68
CA TRP A 20 7.73 -15.32 -15.06
C TRP A 20 8.12 -16.56 -14.26
N SER A 21 8.45 -17.64 -14.95
CA SER A 21 9.01 -18.83 -14.30
C SER A 21 10.51 -18.66 -14.14
N VAL A 22 10.99 -18.63 -12.90
CA VAL A 22 12.45 -18.64 -12.62
C VAL A 22 13.08 -19.97 -13.08
N VAL A 23 12.34 -21.07 -13.00
CA VAL A 23 12.80 -22.40 -13.44
C VAL A 23 12.82 -22.51 -14.96
N GLY A 24 11.74 -22.07 -15.61
CA GLY A 24 11.60 -22.11 -17.06
C GLY A 24 12.35 -20.99 -17.80
N GLN A 25 12.78 -19.94 -17.09
CA GLN A 25 13.39 -18.73 -17.64
C GLN A 25 12.60 -18.14 -18.81
N SER A 26 11.28 -18.19 -18.70
CA SER A 26 10.34 -17.72 -19.72
C SER A 26 9.12 -17.09 -19.05
N ALA A 27 8.45 -16.22 -19.81
CA ALA A 27 7.10 -15.80 -19.49
C ALA A 27 6.15 -16.99 -19.58
N LEU A 28 5.20 -17.06 -18.65
CA LEU A 28 4.11 -18.03 -18.63
C LEU A 28 2.82 -17.34 -19.10
N ALA A 29 2.03 -18.04 -19.90
CA ALA A 29 0.65 -17.65 -20.13
C ALA A 29 -0.20 -17.98 -18.88
N GLU A 30 -1.30 -17.27 -18.65
CA GLU A 30 -2.22 -17.55 -17.53
C GLU A 30 -2.68 -19.01 -17.49
N ALA A 31 -2.89 -19.63 -18.65
CA ALA A 31 -3.29 -21.03 -18.77
C ALA A 31 -2.21 -22.04 -18.33
N GLU A 32 -0.95 -21.62 -18.18
CA GLU A 32 0.17 -22.45 -17.73
C GLU A 32 0.43 -22.32 -16.22
N VAL A 33 -0.31 -21.45 -15.52
CA VAL A 33 -0.17 -21.22 -14.08
C VAL A 33 -1.04 -22.21 -13.31
N GLU A 34 -0.42 -23.09 -12.55
CA GLU A 34 -1.10 -23.93 -11.57
C GLU A 34 -1.02 -23.30 -10.18
N TYR A 35 -2.17 -23.17 -9.51
CA TYR A 35 -2.24 -22.66 -8.15
C TYR A 35 -1.92 -23.77 -7.16
N GLN A 36 -1.05 -23.45 -6.20
CA GLN A 36 -0.75 -24.31 -5.05
C GLN A 36 -0.80 -23.49 -3.77
N ASP A 37 -1.29 -24.10 -2.71
CA ASP A 37 -1.29 -23.48 -1.39
C ASP A 37 0.15 -23.30 -0.90
N LYS A 38 0.48 -22.06 -0.55
CA LYS A 38 1.77 -21.70 0.01
C LYS A 38 1.58 -20.78 1.20
N THR A 39 2.20 -21.12 2.32
CA THR A 39 2.33 -20.19 3.45
C THR A 39 3.32 -19.09 3.08
N SER A 40 2.83 -17.86 2.96
CA SER A 40 3.69 -16.68 2.73
C SER A 40 3.98 -15.95 4.04
N THR A 41 5.15 -15.32 4.12
CA THR A 41 5.45 -14.38 5.19
C THR A 41 4.72 -13.08 4.89
N GLN A 42 3.96 -12.59 5.86
CA GLN A 42 3.29 -11.31 5.80
C GLN A 42 3.95 -10.33 6.77
N ILE A 43 4.02 -9.06 6.38
CA ILE A 43 4.57 -8.00 7.22
C ILE A 43 3.70 -6.75 7.11
N ASP A 44 3.70 -5.97 8.19
CA ASP A 44 3.17 -4.62 8.21
C ASP A 44 4.35 -3.64 8.24
N VAL A 45 4.30 -2.58 7.43
CA VAL A 45 5.44 -1.66 7.23
C VAL A 45 4.98 -0.22 7.35
N ARG A 46 5.70 0.56 8.15
CA ARG A 46 5.44 1.99 8.35
C ARG A 46 6.04 2.81 7.22
N PHE A 47 5.24 3.71 6.67
CA PHE A 47 5.64 4.79 5.79
C PHE A 47 5.34 6.10 6.52
N THR A 48 6.38 6.74 7.06
CA THR A 48 6.24 7.94 7.89
C THR A 48 5.88 9.14 7.04
N ALA A 49 4.90 9.94 7.46
CA ALA A 49 4.55 11.17 6.75
C ALA A 49 5.73 12.15 6.77
N VAL A 50 6.08 12.71 5.62
CA VAL A 50 7.15 13.72 5.54
C VAL A 50 6.71 15.01 6.22
N ASP A 51 5.45 15.39 6.02
CA ASP A 51 4.83 16.55 6.65
C ASP A 51 3.81 16.08 7.69
N GLN A 52 4.25 16.11 8.95
CA GLN A 52 3.49 15.68 10.12
C GLN A 52 2.28 16.59 10.38
N GLU A 53 2.46 17.91 10.24
CA GLU A 53 1.40 18.89 10.45
C GLU A 53 0.31 18.76 9.38
N LYS A 54 0.71 18.57 8.11
CA LYS A 54 -0.24 18.30 7.04
C LYS A 54 -1.04 17.04 7.32
N ALA A 55 -0.38 15.93 7.68
CA ALA A 55 -1.08 14.68 8.00
C ALA A 55 -2.13 14.90 9.10
N LEU A 56 -1.76 15.55 10.20
CA LEU A 56 -2.65 15.87 11.32
C LEU A 56 -3.82 16.79 10.91
N SER A 57 -3.55 17.80 10.08
CA SER A 57 -4.58 18.73 9.59
C SER A 57 -5.66 18.03 8.76
N LEU A 58 -5.33 16.97 8.02
CA LEU A 58 -6.30 16.18 7.24
C LEU A 58 -7.31 15.45 8.14
N PHE A 59 -6.88 15.08 9.35
CA PHE A 59 -7.74 14.52 10.40
C PHE A 59 -8.42 15.60 11.26
N GLY A 60 -8.12 16.88 11.06
CA GLY A 60 -8.68 17.98 11.83
C GLY A 60 -8.28 17.95 13.32
N THR A 61 -7.12 17.38 13.65
CA THR A 61 -6.64 17.22 15.03
C THR A 61 -5.16 17.57 15.12
N ASP A 62 -4.71 18.11 16.25
CA ASP A 62 -3.30 18.30 16.61
C ASP A 62 -2.87 17.39 17.76
N ASN A 63 -3.77 16.51 18.21
CA ASN A 63 -3.57 15.67 19.37
C ASN A 63 -2.63 14.49 19.12
N GLY A 64 -2.14 13.91 20.22
CA GLY A 64 -1.26 12.74 20.24
C GLY A 64 0.23 13.09 20.18
N ASN A 65 1.06 12.05 20.27
CA ASN A 65 2.51 12.14 20.39
C ASN A 65 3.19 11.14 19.46
N GLY A 66 4.38 11.50 18.98
CA GLY A 66 5.18 10.67 18.07
C GLY A 66 4.83 10.85 16.60
N ASP A 67 5.61 10.20 15.74
CA ASP A 67 5.48 10.34 14.30
C ASP A 67 4.18 9.71 13.79
N VAL A 68 3.57 10.36 12.79
CA VAL A 68 2.43 9.89 12.02
C VAL A 68 2.95 9.06 10.86
N SER A 69 2.49 7.81 10.77
CA SER A 69 2.84 6.89 9.69
C SER A 69 1.62 6.20 9.11
N VAL A 70 1.60 6.00 7.80
CA VAL A 70 0.67 5.07 7.16
C VAL A 70 1.28 3.67 7.23
N VAL A 71 0.50 2.70 7.69
CA VAL A 71 0.99 1.32 7.80
C VAL A 71 0.40 0.49 6.67
N ILE A 72 1.26 -0.03 5.80
CA ILE A 72 0.84 -0.94 4.73
C ILE A 72 0.96 -2.40 5.20
N TRP A 73 0.22 -3.28 4.55
CA TRP A 73 0.38 -4.73 4.68
C TRP A 73 0.83 -5.34 3.34
N THR A 74 1.73 -6.31 3.39
CA THR A 74 2.12 -7.07 2.19
C THR A 74 2.50 -8.51 2.54
N THR A 75 2.15 -9.43 1.64
CA THR A 75 2.59 -10.84 1.64
C THR A 75 3.83 -11.06 0.77
N THR A 76 4.34 -9.99 0.14
CA THR A 76 5.52 -10.01 -0.73
C THR A 76 6.58 -9.01 -0.27
N PRO A 77 7.22 -9.20 0.89
CA PRO A 77 8.23 -8.25 1.43
C PRO A 77 9.31 -7.78 0.44
N TRP A 78 9.68 -8.65 -0.51
CA TRP A 78 10.72 -8.38 -1.50
C TRP A 78 10.36 -7.31 -2.53
N THR A 79 9.08 -6.91 -2.65
CA THR A 79 8.62 -5.86 -3.57
C THR A 79 8.66 -4.46 -2.95
N ILE A 80 8.86 -4.34 -1.63
CA ILE A 80 8.94 -3.04 -0.93
C ILE A 80 10.00 -2.12 -1.53
N PRO A 81 11.24 -2.57 -1.84
CA PRO A 81 12.23 -1.70 -2.46
C PRO A 81 11.79 -1.06 -3.79
N ALA A 82 10.86 -1.69 -4.52
CA ALA A 82 10.35 -1.18 -5.79
C ALA A 82 9.16 -0.22 -5.64
N ASN A 83 8.70 0.05 -4.42
CA ASN A 83 7.53 0.85 -4.15
C ASN A 83 7.61 2.27 -4.74
N GLN A 84 6.52 2.69 -5.37
CA GLN A 84 6.38 4.03 -5.97
C GLN A 84 5.33 4.89 -5.27
N ALA A 85 4.33 4.29 -4.62
CA ALA A 85 3.22 4.98 -3.95
C ALA A 85 2.57 4.10 -2.88
N VAL A 86 1.75 4.67 -2.00
CA VAL A 86 0.87 3.90 -1.12
C VAL A 86 -0.57 4.12 -1.57
N SER A 87 -1.27 3.05 -1.92
CA SER A 87 -2.67 3.08 -2.32
C SER A 87 -3.59 2.97 -1.10
N LEU A 88 -4.56 3.87 -1.03
CA LEU A 88 -5.69 3.85 -0.11
C LEU A 88 -7.01 3.80 -0.90
N ASN A 89 -8.09 3.34 -0.29
CA ASN A 89 -9.41 3.41 -0.91
C ASN A 89 -10.06 4.76 -0.59
N ALA A 90 -10.63 5.44 -1.58
CA ALA A 90 -11.29 6.73 -1.40
C ALA A 90 -12.54 6.68 -0.50
N ASP A 91 -13.28 5.56 -0.59
CA ASP A 91 -14.58 5.36 0.06
C ASP A 91 -14.47 4.78 1.47
N LEU A 92 -13.28 4.33 1.87
CA LEU A 92 -13.03 3.83 3.23
C LEU A 92 -12.69 4.97 4.19
N ASP A 93 -13.13 4.83 5.43
CA ASP A 93 -12.69 5.70 6.52
C ASP A 93 -11.36 5.19 7.11
N TYR A 94 -10.47 6.13 7.39
CA TYR A 94 -9.19 5.88 8.02
C TYR A 94 -9.16 6.53 9.40
N ALA A 95 -8.56 5.84 10.36
CA ALA A 95 -8.38 6.27 11.73
C ALA A 95 -6.92 6.65 11.99
N LEU A 96 -6.72 7.78 12.67
CA LEU A 96 -5.44 8.15 13.27
C LEU A 96 -5.40 7.56 14.69
N VAL A 97 -4.57 6.55 14.90
CA VAL A 97 -4.50 5.79 16.15
C VAL A 97 -3.21 6.10 16.89
N GLN A 98 -3.32 6.61 18.12
CA GLN A 98 -2.22 6.68 19.06
C GLN A 98 -1.97 5.30 19.66
N THR A 99 -0.73 4.83 19.60
CA THR A 99 -0.32 3.55 20.17
C THR A 99 1.16 3.57 20.58
N ASP A 100 1.60 2.53 21.27
CA ASP A 100 3.01 2.23 21.50
C ASP A 100 3.22 0.72 21.30
N VAL A 101 3.93 0.35 20.24
CA VAL A 101 4.22 -1.06 19.92
C VAL A 101 5.62 -1.49 20.39
N GLY A 102 6.15 -0.82 21.42
CA GLY A 102 7.43 -1.13 22.05
C GLY A 102 8.58 -0.20 21.63
N HIS A 103 8.30 0.84 20.86
CA HIS A 103 9.28 1.82 20.40
C HIS A 103 8.99 3.25 20.89
N GLY A 104 8.01 3.40 21.79
CA GLY A 104 7.52 4.68 22.28
C GLY A 104 6.21 5.08 21.60
N PRO A 105 5.62 6.21 22.05
CA PRO A 105 4.35 6.67 21.51
C PRO A 105 4.49 7.03 20.03
N GLU A 106 3.57 6.54 19.22
CA GLU A 106 3.49 6.79 17.79
C GLU A 106 2.04 6.88 17.31
N ARG A 107 1.84 7.44 16.12
CA ARG A 107 0.53 7.62 15.50
C ARG A 107 0.46 6.87 14.18
N MET A 108 -0.55 6.02 14.03
CA MET A 108 -0.71 5.16 12.86
C MET A 108 -2.01 5.45 12.14
N ILE A 109 -1.93 5.57 10.81
CA ILE A 109 -3.08 5.66 9.93
C ILE A 109 -3.43 4.25 9.46
N LEU A 110 -4.63 3.79 9.81
CA LEU A 110 -5.17 2.45 9.52
C LEU A 110 -6.62 2.59 9.03
N ALA A 111 -7.13 1.64 8.26
CA ALA A 111 -8.57 1.61 7.97
C ALA A 111 -9.36 1.44 9.29
N ALA A 112 -10.36 2.29 9.49
CA ALA A 112 -11.07 2.44 10.76
C ALA A 112 -11.70 1.11 11.22
N ASP A 113 -12.34 0.39 10.30
CA ASP A 113 -12.99 -0.90 10.57
C ASP A 113 -12.02 -2.03 10.93
N MET A 114 -10.72 -1.85 10.65
CA MET A 114 -9.70 -2.88 10.85
C MET A 114 -8.86 -2.64 12.11
N VAL A 115 -8.99 -1.49 12.78
CA VAL A 115 -8.14 -1.10 13.91
C VAL A 115 -8.09 -2.18 14.99
N ASP A 116 -9.25 -2.65 15.47
CA ASP A 116 -9.32 -3.64 16.56
C ASP A 116 -8.61 -4.94 16.19
N GLY A 117 -8.82 -5.42 14.96
CA GLY A 117 -8.20 -6.64 14.44
C GLY A 117 -6.68 -6.50 14.27
N ILE A 118 -6.22 -5.33 13.82
CA ILE A 118 -4.81 -5.01 13.68
C ILE A 118 -4.14 -4.94 15.06
N MET A 119 -4.74 -4.24 16.02
CA MET A 119 -4.19 -4.10 17.38
C MET A 119 -4.12 -5.45 18.10
N ALA A 120 -5.15 -6.29 17.95
CA ALA A 120 -5.14 -7.67 18.44
C ALA A 120 -4.02 -8.51 17.79
N ARG A 121 -3.82 -8.39 16.48
CA ARG A 121 -2.74 -9.07 15.74
C ARG A 121 -1.35 -8.61 16.19
N TRP A 122 -1.20 -7.33 16.51
CA TRP A 122 0.03 -6.75 17.05
C TRP A 122 0.21 -6.95 18.55
N GLN A 123 -0.78 -7.54 19.24
CA GLN A 123 -0.78 -7.74 20.69
C GLN A 123 -0.65 -6.41 21.47
N VAL A 124 -1.26 -5.35 20.94
CA VAL A 124 -1.32 -4.03 21.55
C VAL A 124 -2.60 -3.92 22.36
N GLU A 125 -2.48 -3.81 23.68
CA GLU A 125 -3.62 -3.72 24.58
C GLU A 125 -4.16 -2.28 24.74
N SER A 126 -3.29 -1.28 24.57
CA SER A 126 -3.62 0.13 24.80
C SER A 126 -3.39 0.94 23.54
N TYR A 127 -4.48 1.43 22.95
CA TYR A 127 -4.47 2.37 21.84
C TYR A 127 -5.66 3.33 21.96
N GLU A 128 -5.55 4.47 21.30
CA GLU A 128 -6.60 5.50 21.28
C GLU A 128 -6.81 5.99 19.85
N VAL A 129 -8.06 5.98 19.38
CA VAL A 129 -8.42 6.59 18.10
C VAL A 129 -8.58 8.10 18.33
N LEU A 130 -7.66 8.89 17.80
CA LEU A 130 -7.62 10.35 17.97
C LEU A 130 -8.62 11.06 17.05
N ALA A 131 -8.77 10.57 15.83
CA ALA A 131 -9.63 11.15 14.79
C ALA A 131 -9.83 10.15 13.64
N THR A 132 -10.83 10.42 12.80
CA THR A 132 -11.06 9.69 11.55
C THR A 132 -11.23 10.65 10.38
N CYS A 133 -10.87 10.23 9.17
CA CYS A 133 -11.15 10.96 7.93
C CYS A 133 -11.40 9.98 6.78
N ALA A 134 -12.06 10.45 5.73
CA ALA A 134 -12.22 9.66 4.50
C ALA A 134 -10.88 9.46 3.79
N GLY A 135 -10.66 8.30 3.18
CA GLY A 135 -9.43 7.99 2.46
C GLY A 135 -9.12 8.97 1.34
N ALA A 136 -10.16 9.52 0.69
CA ALA A 136 -10.03 10.59 -0.30
C ALA A 136 -9.29 11.84 0.23
N ALA A 137 -9.38 12.14 1.54
CA ALA A 137 -8.67 13.27 2.13
C ALA A 137 -7.16 13.04 2.24
N LEU A 138 -6.71 11.78 2.25
CA LEU A 138 -5.30 11.40 2.39
C LEU A 138 -4.54 11.39 1.05
N GLU A 139 -5.22 11.60 -0.07
CA GLU A 139 -4.61 11.66 -1.39
C GLU A 139 -3.48 12.70 -1.44
N ASN A 140 -2.37 12.36 -2.09
CA ASN A 140 -1.17 13.20 -2.21
C ASN A 140 -0.50 13.56 -0.86
N LEU A 141 -0.82 12.83 0.23
CA LEU A 141 0.04 12.84 1.41
C LEU A 141 1.39 12.24 1.03
N ILE A 142 2.48 12.95 1.36
CA ILE A 142 3.82 12.51 0.99
C ILE A 142 4.41 11.72 2.15
N LEU A 143 4.87 10.51 1.86
CA LEU A 143 5.44 9.58 2.81
C LEU A 143 6.91 9.31 2.51
N GLN A 144 7.70 9.09 3.54
CA GLN A 144 9.08 8.64 3.42
C GLN A 144 9.10 7.13 3.19
N HIS A 145 9.82 6.70 2.16
CA HIS A 145 10.05 5.29 1.88
C HIS A 145 10.90 4.65 3.00
N PRO A 146 10.53 3.47 3.53
CA PRO A 146 11.15 2.91 4.73
C PRO A 146 12.60 2.42 4.55
N ILE A 147 13.02 2.14 3.31
CA ILE A 147 14.34 1.57 3.01
C ILE A 147 15.26 2.58 2.31
N TYR A 148 14.69 3.52 1.56
CA TYR A 148 15.44 4.39 0.66
C TYR A 148 15.15 5.84 0.99
N ASP A 149 16.12 6.71 0.77
CA ASP A 149 15.92 8.15 0.89
C ASP A 149 15.13 8.68 -0.32
N LYS A 150 13.84 8.33 -0.34
CA LYS A 150 12.88 8.59 -1.40
C LYS A 150 11.54 8.90 -0.76
N GLN A 151 10.83 9.85 -1.35
CA GLN A 151 9.46 10.15 -0.98
C GLN A 151 8.49 9.53 -1.98
N VAL A 152 7.37 9.03 -1.48
CA VAL A 152 6.30 8.40 -2.27
C VAL A 152 4.95 9.03 -1.91
N PRO A 153 4.08 9.30 -2.88
CA PRO A 153 2.76 9.84 -2.59
C PRO A 153 1.80 8.74 -2.14
N VAL A 154 0.77 9.15 -1.40
CA VAL A 154 -0.47 8.41 -1.29
C VAL A 154 -1.31 8.63 -2.54
N ILE A 155 -1.82 7.55 -3.12
CA ILE A 155 -2.73 7.54 -4.26
C ILE A 155 -4.01 6.80 -3.89
N LEU A 156 -5.07 7.01 -4.68
CA LEU A 156 -6.35 6.33 -4.47
C LEU A 156 -6.47 5.14 -5.42
N GLY A 157 -6.93 4.00 -4.90
CA GLY A 157 -7.11 2.78 -5.66
C GLY A 157 -8.25 1.91 -5.12
N ASP A 158 -9.15 1.51 -6.00
CA ASP A 158 -10.34 0.72 -5.66
C ASP A 158 -10.01 -0.74 -5.29
N HIS A 159 -8.80 -1.19 -5.60
CA HIS A 159 -8.30 -2.54 -5.25
C HIS A 159 -8.02 -2.71 -3.75
N VAL A 160 -7.97 -1.62 -2.99
CA VAL A 160 -7.75 -1.65 -1.54
C VAL A 160 -9.07 -2.01 -0.84
N SER A 161 -9.11 -3.17 -0.17
CA SER A 161 -10.27 -3.64 0.58
C SER A 161 -9.98 -3.78 2.09
N THR A 162 -11.03 -4.03 2.87
CA THR A 162 -10.96 -4.29 4.32
C THR A 162 -10.90 -5.78 4.66
N ASP A 163 -10.73 -6.67 3.67
CA ASP A 163 -10.78 -8.12 3.90
C ASP A 163 -9.52 -8.63 4.61
N ALA A 164 -8.37 -8.01 4.36
CA ALA A 164 -7.09 -8.38 4.97
C ALA A 164 -6.10 -7.21 5.00
N GLY A 165 -5.19 -7.23 5.99
CA GLY A 165 -4.11 -6.26 6.11
C GLY A 165 -4.45 -5.06 6.99
N THR A 166 -4.17 -3.86 6.49
CA THR A 166 -4.33 -2.59 7.23
C THR A 166 -5.26 -1.58 6.55
N GLY A 167 -5.81 -1.95 5.38
CA GLY A 167 -6.51 -1.04 4.48
C GLY A 167 -5.58 -0.07 3.75
N ALA A 168 -4.27 -0.32 3.74
CA ALA A 168 -3.31 0.40 2.90
C ALA A 168 -2.38 -0.61 2.20
N VAL A 169 -2.18 -0.40 0.90
CA VAL A 169 -1.38 -1.29 0.05
C VAL A 169 -0.24 -0.49 -0.56
N HIS A 170 0.95 -1.05 -0.59
CA HIS A 170 2.08 -0.43 -1.28
C HIS A 170 1.96 -0.73 -2.78
N THR A 171 2.20 0.25 -3.64
CA THR A 171 2.10 0.10 -5.10
C THR A 171 3.48 -0.05 -5.72
N ALA A 172 3.72 -1.17 -6.40
CA ALA A 172 4.94 -1.49 -7.14
C ALA A 172 4.61 -1.88 -8.60
N PRO A 173 4.48 -0.90 -9.51
CA PRO A 173 3.93 -1.09 -10.87
C PRO A 173 4.61 -2.17 -11.72
N ASP A 174 5.89 -2.44 -11.47
CA ASP A 174 6.65 -3.46 -12.20
C ASP A 174 6.37 -4.89 -11.74
N HIS A 175 5.56 -5.09 -10.68
CA HIS A 175 5.40 -6.36 -9.98
C HIS A 175 3.95 -6.80 -9.74
N GLY A 176 2.96 -5.98 -10.10
CA GLY A 176 1.54 -6.30 -10.01
C GLY A 176 0.75 -5.70 -11.17
N MET A 177 -0.25 -6.40 -11.69
CA MET A 177 -1.08 -5.88 -12.78
C MET A 177 -1.95 -4.71 -12.29
N GLU A 178 -2.51 -4.81 -11.09
CA GLU A 178 -3.26 -3.73 -10.42
C GLU A 178 -2.35 -2.53 -10.13
N ASP A 179 -1.12 -2.78 -9.65
CA ASP A 179 -0.14 -1.71 -9.42
C ASP A 179 0.28 -0.99 -10.71
N PHE A 180 0.37 -1.69 -11.84
CA PHE A 180 0.68 -1.13 -13.15
C PHE A 180 -0.43 -0.22 -13.69
N GLU A 181 -1.69 -0.50 -13.36
CA GLU A 181 -2.81 0.30 -13.83
C GLU A 181 -2.94 1.63 -13.08
N VAL A 182 -2.48 1.69 -11.82
CA VAL A 182 -2.58 2.87 -10.97
C VAL A 182 -1.28 3.71 -10.95
N GLY A 183 -0.10 3.10 -11.19
CA GLY A 183 1.20 3.79 -11.20
C GLY A 183 1.58 4.48 -12.50
#